data_AF-A0A1G0E213-F1
#
_entry.id   AF-A0A1G0E213-F1
#
_cell.length_a   1.000
_cell.length_b   1.000
_cell.length_c   1.000
_cell.angle_alpha   90.00
_cell.angle_beta   90.00
_cell.angle_gamma   90.00
#
_symmetry.space_group_name_H-M   'P 1'
#
loop_
_entity.id
_entity.type
_entity.pdbx_description
1 polymer ?
#
loop_
_entity_poly.entity_id
_entity_poly.type
_entity_poly.pdbx_seq_one_letter_code
_entity_poly.pdbx_strand_id
1 'polypeptide(L)'
;MASLSLAREIGQLSFKINEGAELTPIDLKTLINNPANEPLTFALELAEGGTLPSGLTYTPEGLIQGTPAIGTHQDIPYDIVVTVQAATAEPLIFAIQLFIFAAKTSESSTDYTMAEVTDIIDEMAFKNYWQAVMENLDLPDLETLLTRKITKSELYYLLERFATFTVWNSDDLRLAIDGKMIELDGASPLFQIYDFEVALVASPKDLYATNRTLADCVQTARAMIQEAHRRKWNVELTGYDKMIRAAGIEAARLNKLMADYTMEIENYELTGADFEILNYTLKSK
;
A
#
# COMPACT_ATOMS: atom_id res chain seq x y z
N MET A 1 15.42 -4.49 41.79
CA MET A 1 14.25 -5.22 41.30
C MET A 1 14.28 -5.13 39.78
N ALA A 2 14.06 -6.24 39.09
CA ALA A 2 13.98 -6.24 37.64
C ALA A 2 12.66 -5.59 37.23
N SER A 3 12.70 -4.50 36.47
CA SER A 3 11.49 -3.77 36.05
C SER A 3 10.96 -4.34 34.74
N LEU A 4 9.64 -4.50 34.64
CA LEU A 4 8.98 -4.70 33.36
C LEU A 4 9.20 -3.46 32.48
N SER A 5 9.40 -3.69 31.19
CA SER A 5 9.49 -2.62 30.19
C SER A 5 8.93 -3.12 28.87
N LEU A 6 8.63 -2.20 27.95
CA LEU A 6 8.31 -2.59 26.59
C LEU A 6 9.58 -3.13 25.91
N ALA A 7 9.45 -4.21 25.16
CA ALA A 7 10.57 -4.85 24.44
C ALA A 7 11.16 -3.94 23.34
N ARG A 8 10.44 -2.89 22.95
CA ARG A 8 10.85 -1.88 21.96
C ARG A 8 10.29 -0.52 22.35
N GLU A 9 11.08 0.54 22.16
CA GLU A 9 10.57 1.92 22.16
C GLU A 9 9.79 2.15 20.86
N ILE A 10 8.50 1.82 20.87
CA ILE A 10 7.62 2.03 19.71
C ILE A 10 6.78 3.27 20.02
N GLY A 11 6.87 4.30 19.17
CA GLY A 11 6.12 5.54 19.32
C GLY A 11 4.59 5.36 19.31
N GLN A 12 4.08 4.24 18.79
CA GLN A 12 2.67 3.84 18.87
C GLN A 12 2.48 2.34 18.54
N LEU A 13 1.97 1.55 19.48
CA LEU A 13 1.50 0.18 19.23
C LEU A 13 0.11 0.26 18.61
N SER A 14 -0.03 -0.07 17.33
CA SER A 14 -1.32 0.00 16.64
C SER A 14 -1.66 -1.30 15.91
N PHE A 15 -2.94 -1.67 15.98
CA PHE A 15 -3.52 -2.86 15.35
C PHE A 15 -4.70 -2.43 14.48
N LYS A 16 -4.94 -3.16 13.39
CA LYS A 16 -5.93 -2.81 12.37
C LYS A 16 -6.78 -4.01 12.02
N ILE A 17 -8.09 -3.84 11.98
CA ILE A 17 -9.05 -4.88 11.63
C ILE A 17 -10.32 -4.28 11.01
N ASN A 18 -11.03 -5.06 10.19
CA ASN A 18 -12.37 -4.69 9.72
C ASN A 18 -13.43 -5.35 10.60
N GLU A 19 -14.59 -4.72 10.78
CA GLU A 19 -15.75 -5.41 11.36
C GLU A 19 -16.06 -6.71 10.60
N GLY A 20 -16.48 -7.74 11.32
CA GLY A 20 -16.84 -9.04 10.75
C GLY A 20 -15.65 -9.91 10.33
N ALA A 21 -14.42 -9.39 10.35
CA ALA A 21 -13.21 -10.18 10.11
C ALA A 21 -12.65 -10.77 11.42
N GLU A 22 -12.15 -12.00 11.38
CA GLU A 22 -11.49 -12.62 12.53
C GLU A 22 -10.12 -11.97 12.78
N LEU A 23 -9.88 -11.56 14.02
CA LEU A 23 -8.62 -10.96 14.47
C LEU A 23 -7.54 -12.02 14.54
N THR A 24 -6.44 -11.81 13.81
CA THR A 24 -5.19 -12.53 14.09
C THR A 24 -4.81 -12.29 15.55
N PRO A 25 -4.74 -13.32 16.40
CA PRO A 25 -4.59 -13.13 17.84
C PRO A 25 -3.36 -12.29 18.19
N ILE A 26 -3.57 -11.29 19.05
CA ILE A 26 -2.50 -10.41 19.53
C ILE A 26 -2.02 -10.95 20.87
N ASP A 27 -0.80 -11.48 20.90
CA ASP A 27 -0.15 -11.91 22.14
C ASP A 27 0.67 -10.76 22.73
N LEU A 28 0.12 -10.12 23.76
CA LEU A 28 0.75 -8.99 24.44
C LEU A 28 2.04 -9.36 25.17
N LYS A 29 2.27 -10.64 25.50
CA LYS A 29 3.53 -11.06 26.15
C LYS A 29 4.74 -10.76 25.27
N THR A 30 4.56 -10.86 23.96
CA THR A 30 5.62 -10.57 22.96
C THR A 30 6.09 -9.11 23.00
N LEU A 31 5.30 -8.22 23.60
CA LEU A 31 5.58 -6.79 23.71
C LEU A 31 6.34 -6.44 25.00
N ILE A 32 6.45 -7.37 25.95
CA ILE A 32 6.99 -7.11 27.29
C ILE A 32 8.39 -7.71 27.42
N ASN A 33 9.36 -6.88 27.77
CA ASN A 33 10.63 -7.35 28.29
C ASN A 33 10.46 -7.73 29.77
N ASN A 34 10.43 -9.04 30.02
CA ASN A 34 10.28 -9.66 31.34
C ASN A 34 11.56 -10.44 31.72
N PRO A 35 12.64 -9.75 32.13
CA PRO A 35 13.93 -10.38 32.39
C PRO A 35 13.93 -11.33 33.60
N ALA A 36 12.95 -11.19 34.52
CA ALA A 36 12.78 -12.10 35.65
C ALA A 36 12.01 -13.38 35.27
N ASN A 37 11.44 -13.45 34.07
CA ASN A 37 10.61 -14.55 33.58
C ASN A 37 9.45 -14.91 34.55
N GLU A 38 8.89 -13.89 35.21
CA GLU A 38 7.77 -14.08 36.12
C GLU A 38 6.46 -14.29 35.34
N PRO A 39 5.48 -15.02 35.91
CA PRO A 39 4.13 -15.06 35.35
C PRO A 39 3.55 -13.65 35.25
N LEU A 40 2.99 -13.32 34.07
CA LEU A 40 2.37 -12.04 33.80
C LEU A 40 0.85 -12.19 33.75
N THR A 41 0.15 -11.26 34.41
CA THR A 41 -1.31 -11.12 34.32
C THR A 41 -1.63 -9.79 33.65
N PHE A 42 -2.56 -9.80 32.70
CA PHE A 42 -2.97 -8.66 31.91
C PHE A 42 -4.41 -8.26 32.24
N ALA A 43 -4.63 -6.95 32.36
CA ALA A 43 -5.95 -6.34 32.42
C ALA A 43 -6.06 -5.26 31.33
N LEU A 44 -7.16 -5.28 30.59
CA LEU A 44 -7.43 -4.37 29.49
C LEU A 44 -8.72 -3.59 29.75
N GLU A 45 -8.66 -2.29 29.49
CA GLU A 45 -9.81 -1.39 29.50
C GLU A 45 -9.66 -0.34 28.39
N LEU A 46 -10.78 0.22 27.92
CA LEU A 46 -10.72 1.40 27.07
C LEU A 46 -10.29 2.63 27.90
N ALA A 47 -9.56 3.56 27.30
CA ALA A 47 -9.11 4.79 27.97
C ALA A 47 -10.27 5.65 28.49
N GLU A 48 -11.43 5.60 27.82
CA GLU A 48 -12.68 6.25 28.26
C GLU A 48 -13.47 5.42 29.30
N GLY A 49 -12.92 4.27 29.70
CA GLY A 49 -13.59 3.26 30.50
C GLY A 49 -14.41 2.28 29.64
N GLY A 50 -14.61 1.07 30.15
CA GLY A 50 -15.42 0.04 29.50
C GLY A 50 -14.61 -1.10 28.89
N THR A 51 -15.33 -2.03 28.26
CA THR A 51 -14.75 -3.24 27.67
C THR A 51 -14.29 -3.02 26.25
N LEU A 52 -13.48 -3.95 25.73
CA LEU A 52 -13.14 -4.00 24.32
C LEU A 52 -14.40 -3.94 23.43
N PRO A 53 -14.28 -3.47 22.17
CA PRO A 53 -15.36 -3.47 21.20
C PRO A 53 -16.04 -4.84 21.11
N SER A 54 -17.37 -4.83 20.95
CA SER A 54 -18.17 -6.04 20.92
C SER A 54 -17.61 -7.07 19.91
N GLY A 55 -17.56 -8.34 20.30
CA GLY A 55 -17.01 -9.42 19.49
C GLY A 55 -15.49 -9.65 19.66
N LEU A 56 -14.80 -8.75 20.34
CA LEU A 56 -13.43 -8.97 20.82
C LEU A 56 -13.41 -9.39 22.29
N THR A 57 -12.45 -10.22 22.62
CA THR A 57 -12.19 -10.72 23.97
C THR A 57 -10.71 -10.68 24.27
N TYR A 58 -10.37 -10.68 25.55
CA TYR A 58 -9.00 -10.89 25.99
C TYR A 58 -8.95 -11.92 27.12
N THR A 59 -7.78 -12.54 27.27
CA THR A 59 -7.49 -13.47 28.37
C THR A 59 -6.58 -12.81 29.40
N PRO A 60 -6.63 -13.22 30.69
CA PRO A 60 -5.68 -12.76 31.70
C PRO A 60 -4.21 -13.04 31.34
N GLU A 61 -3.96 -13.98 30.43
CA GLU A 61 -2.64 -14.28 29.88
C GLU A 61 -2.20 -13.27 28.80
N GLY A 62 -3.02 -12.31 28.41
CA GLY A 62 -2.65 -11.24 27.47
C GLY A 62 -2.88 -11.57 26.00
N LEU A 63 -3.73 -12.55 25.69
CA LEU A 63 -4.17 -12.83 24.32
C LEU A 63 -5.44 -12.06 23.99
N ILE A 64 -5.43 -11.19 22.97
CA ILE A 64 -6.61 -10.52 22.41
C ILE A 64 -7.04 -11.25 21.13
N GLN A 65 -8.31 -11.61 21.03
CA GLN A 65 -8.85 -12.37 19.90
C GLN A 65 -10.35 -12.15 19.71
N GLY A 66 -10.87 -12.59 18.56
CA GLY A 66 -12.30 -12.58 18.25
C GLY A 66 -12.59 -11.86 16.93
N THR A 67 -13.86 -11.57 16.69
CA THR A 67 -14.34 -10.93 15.46
C THR A 67 -15.12 -9.69 15.86
N PRO A 68 -14.66 -8.47 15.57
CA PRO A 68 -15.39 -7.27 15.91
C PRO A 68 -16.78 -7.28 15.28
N ALA A 69 -17.81 -6.99 16.08
CA ALA A 69 -19.18 -7.00 15.62
C ALA A 69 -19.44 -5.88 14.60
N ILE A 70 -20.42 -6.08 13.72
CA ILE A 70 -20.90 -5.02 12.82
C ILE A 70 -21.43 -3.84 13.65
N GLY A 71 -21.03 -2.62 13.30
CA GLY A 71 -21.36 -1.39 14.04
C GLY A 71 -20.36 -1.00 15.13
N THR A 72 -19.17 -1.61 15.18
CA THR A 72 -18.06 -1.27 16.09
C THR A 72 -16.96 -0.42 15.43
N HIS A 73 -17.11 0.01 14.18
CA HIS A 73 -16.18 0.94 13.55
C HIS A 73 -16.39 2.38 14.05
N GLN A 74 -15.30 3.14 14.03
CA GLN A 74 -15.29 4.57 14.32
C GLN A 74 -14.14 5.25 13.57
N ASP A 75 -14.26 6.55 13.32
CA ASP A 75 -13.26 7.33 12.58
C ASP A 75 -11.94 7.51 13.36
N ILE A 76 -11.98 7.32 14.68
CA ILE A 76 -10.84 7.39 15.60
C ILE A 76 -10.52 6.00 16.17
N PRO A 77 -9.25 5.65 16.47
CA PRO A 77 -8.94 4.35 17.05
C PRO A 77 -9.51 4.20 18.47
N TYR A 78 -9.73 2.96 18.88
CA TYR A 78 -9.92 2.62 20.28
C TYR A 78 -8.59 2.68 21.00
N ASP A 79 -8.45 3.59 21.96
CA ASP A 79 -7.31 3.60 22.87
C ASP A 79 -7.57 2.59 24.00
N ILE A 80 -6.78 1.51 24.01
CA ILE A 80 -6.87 0.43 25.00
C ILE A 80 -5.69 0.60 25.96
N VAL A 81 -5.99 0.77 27.24
CA VAL A 81 -5.02 0.78 28.32
C VAL A 81 -4.77 -0.66 28.76
N VAL A 82 -3.51 -1.06 28.71
CA VAL A 82 -3.03 -2.37 29.14
C VAL A 82 -2.29 -2.20 30.45
N THR A 83 -2.73 -2.90 31.48
CA THR A 83 -2.03 -3.03 32.76
C THR A 83 -1.44 -4.43 32.86
N VAL A 84 -0.12 -4.51 33.06
CA VAL A 84 0.62 -5.77 33.21
C VAL A 84 1.12 -5.87 34.64
N GLN A 85 0.76 -6.96 35.31
CA GLN A 85 1.19 -7.27 36.67
C GLN A 85 2.11 -8.49 36.67
N ALA A 86 3.24 -8.37 37.37
CA ALA A 86 4.07 -9.51 37.77
C ALA A 86 4.04 -9.67 39.30
N ALA A 87 4.61 -10.76 39.83
CA ALA A 87 4.56 -11.06 41.25
C ALA A 87 5.43 -10.10 42.09
N THR A 88 6.59 -9.69 41.56
CA THR A 88 7.57 -8.88 42.29
C THR A 88 7.95 -7.57 41.61
N ALA A 89 7.51 -7.35 40.36
CA ALA A 89 7.75 -6.11 39.64
C ALA A 89 6.58 -5.13 39.78
N GLU A 90 6.91 -3.83 39.70
CA GLU A 90 5.90 -2.77 39.59
C GLU A 90 5.04 -2.96 38.33
N PRO A 91 3.74 -2.61 38.39
CA PRO A 91 2.86 -2.73 37.24
C PRO A 91 3.37 -1.89 36.06
N LEU A 92 3.36 -2.47 34.86
CA LEU A 92 3.64 -1.74 33.63
C LEU A 92 2.32 -1.36 32.97
N ILE A 93 2.12 -0.07 32.74
CA ILE A 93 0.94 0.48 32.07
C ILE A 93 1.37 1.08 30.73
N PHE A 94 0.67 0.72 29.67
CA PHE A 94 0.86 1.31 28.34
C PHE A 94 -0.45 1.33 27.56
N ALA A 95 -0.49 2.08 26.47
CA ALA A 95 -1.63 2.13 25.58
C ALA A 95 -1.34 1.43 24.25
N ILE A 96 -2.35 0.77 23.70
CA ILE A 96 -2.37 0.29 22.32
C ILE A 96 -3.56 0.92 21.60
N GLN A 97 -3.43 1.13 20.31
CA GLN A 97 -4.50 1.64 19.46
C GLN A 97 -5.07 0.53 18.60
N LEU A 98 -6.39 0.38 18.62
CA LEU A 98 -7.09 -0.55 17.75
C LEU A 98 -7.96 0.23 16.76
N PHE A 99 -7.59 0.18 15.49
CA PHE A 99 -8.39 0.72 14.40
C PHE A 99 -9.34 -0.37 13.90
N ILE A 100 -10.64 -0.14 14.11
CA ILE A 100 -11.71 -0.95 13.52
C ILE A 100 -12.29 -0.16 12.36
N PHE A 101 -12.07 -0.64 11.15
CA PHE A 101 -12.65 -0.09 9.94
C PHE A 101 -14.03 -0.70 9.73
N ALA A 102 -14.94 0.09 9.14
CA ALA A 102 -16.25 -0.39 8.74
C ALA A 102 -16.11 -1.73 8.02
N ALA A 103 -17.05 -2.66 8.26
CA ALA A 103 -17.17 -3.85 7.46
C ALA A 103 -17.03 -3.39 6.01
N LYS A 104 -16.09 -3.99 5.27
CA LYS A 104 -16.10 -3.82 3.83
C LYS A 104 -17.50 -4.26 3.43
N THR A 105 -18.37 -3.31 3.09
CA THR A 105 -19.62 -3.66 2.45
C THR A 105 -19.17 -4.55 1.33
N SER A 106 -19.64 -5.79 1.35
CA SER A 106 -19.71 -6.53 0.11
C SER A 106 -20.46 -5.59 -0.83
N GLU A 107 -19.72 -4.85 -1.65
CA GLU A 107 -20.11 -4.74 -3.05
C GLU A 107 -20.54 -6.15 -3.39
N SER A 108 -21.86 -6.28 -3.58
CA SER A 108 -22.64 -7.49 -3.78
C SER A 108 -21.78 -8.74 -3.80
N SER A 109 -22.02 -9.69 -2.89
CA SER A 109 -21.53 -11.06 -3.00
C SER A 109 -21.78 -11.59 -4.42
N THR A 110 -20.84 -11.34 -5.33
CA THR A 110 -20.58 -12.19 -6.46
C THR A 110 -19.94 -13.40 -5.80
N ASP A 111 -20.63 -14.53 -5.86
CA ASP A 111 -20.06 -15.82 -5.51
C ASP A 111 -18.63 -15.86 -6.03
N TYR A 112 -17.65 -15.77 -5.13
CA TYR A 112 -16.27 -15.93 -5.53
C TYR A 112 -16.18 -17.33 -6.13
N THR A 113 -15.83 -17.36 -7.40
CA THR A 113 -15.56 -18.63 -8.07
C THR A 113 -14.42 -19.31 -7.31
N MET A 114 -14.36 -20.65 -7.33
CA MET A 114 -13.27 -21.34 -6.65
C MET A 114 -11.88 -20.91 -7.14
N ALA A 115 -11.79 -20.40 -8.37
CA ALA A 115 -10.59 -19.80 -8.92
C ALA A 115 -10.15 -18.52 -8.18
N GLU A 116 -11.08 -17.66 -7.75
CA GLU A 116 -10.78 -16.41 -7.03
C GLU A 116 -10.37 -16.68 -5.59
N VAL A 117 -11.00 -17.68 -4.94
CA VAL A 117 -10.59 -18.14 -3.61
C VAL A 117 -9.18 -18.74 -3.64
N THR A 118 -8.86 -19.54 -4.68
CA THR A 118 -7.51 -20.06 -4.88
C THR A 118 -6.50 -18.93 -5.11
N ASP A 119 -6.82 -17.92 -5.92
CA ASP A 119 -5.94 -16.76 -6.14
C ASP A 119 -5.65 -16.01 -4.83
N ILE A 120 -6.63 -15.86 -3.93
CA ILE A 120 -6.45 -15.23 -2.61
C ILE A 120 -5.53 -16.06 -1.71
N ILE A 121 -5.73 -17.38 -1.67
CA ILE A 121 -4.88 -18.29 -0.88
C ILE A 121 -3.43 -18.24 -1.38
N ASP A 122 -3.24 -18.25 -2.69
CA ASP A 122 -1.91 -18.18 -3.30
C ASP A 122 -1.23 -16.82 -3.03
N GLU A 123 -1.98 -15.70 -3.02
CA GLU A 123 -1.45 -14.38 -2.65
C GLU A 123 -1.04 -14.28 -1.18
N MET A 124 -1.79 -14.90 -0.28
CA MET A 124 -1.42 -14.97 1.14
C MET A 124 -0.14 -15.80 1.33
N ALA A 125 -0.02 -16.93 0.64
CA ALA A 125 1.19 -17.76 0.68
C ALA A 125 2.43 -16.99 0.18
N PHE A 126 2.28 -16.19 -0.88
CA PHE A 126 3.35 -15.32 -1.38
C PHE A 126 3.81 -14.27 -0.36
N LYS A 127 2.87 -13.59 0.31
CA LYS A 127 3.19 -12.60 1.35
C LYS A 127 3.94 -13.23 2.52
N ASN A 128 3.49 -14.41 2.97
CA ASN A 128 4.14 -15.15 4.05
C ASN A 128 5.57 -15.57 3.67
N TYR A 129 5.79 -15.95 2.40
CA TYR A 129 7.11 -16.27 1.88
C TYR A 129 8.07 -15.09 1.93
N TRP A 130 7.66 -13.93 1.42
CA TRP A 130 8.51 -12.73 1.44
C TRP A 130 8.74 -12.21 2.85
N GLN A 131 7.74 -12.31 3.72
CA GLN A 131 7.90 -11.99 5.12
C GLN A 131 8.94 -12.91 5.77
N ALA A 132 8.89 -14.23 5.50
CA ALA A 132 9.90 -15.17 5.99
C ALA A 132 11.31 -14.82 5.49
N VAL A 133 11.47 -14.43 4.22
CA VAL A 133 12.75 -13.95 3.68
C VAL A 133 13.23 -12.68 4.40
N MET A 134 12.35 -11.69 4.58
CA MET A 134 12.71 -10.42 5.21
C MET A 134 13.03 -10.56 6.71
N GLU A 135 12.34 -11.48 7.39
CA GLU A 135 12.48 -11.74 8.82
C GLU A 135 13.50 -12.86 9.12
N ASN A 136 14.15 -13.41 8.09
CA ASN A 136 15.11 -14.52 8.20
C ASN A 136 14.54 -15.73 8.96
N LEU A 137 13.28 -16.06 8.67
CA LEU A 137 12.58 -17.24 9.16
C LEU A 137 12.85 -18.44 8.24
N ASP A 138 12.47 -19.64 8.70
CA ASP A 138 12.53 -20.85 7.86
C ASP A 138 11.68 -20.64 6.60
N LEU A 139 12.33 -20.76 5.45
CA LEU A 139 11.66 -20.67 4.17
C LEU A 139 10.82 -21.94 3.98
N PRO A 140 9.59 -21.82 3.46
CA PRO A 140 8.87 -22.98 3.02
C PRO A 140 9.66 -23.71 1.91
N ASP A 141 9.29 -24.96 1.65
CA ASP A 141 10.03 -25.80 0.72
C ASP A 141 10.03 -25.23 -0.71
N LEU A 142 11.22 -25.20 -1.33
CA LEU A 142 11.46 -24.57 -2.63
C LEU A 142 10.66 -25.25 -3.75
N GLU A 143 10.42 -26.57 -3.65
CA GLU A 143 9.58 -27.30 -4.61
C GLU A 143 8.14 -26.76 -4.57
N THR A 144 7.61 -26.46 -3.39
CA THR A 144 6.30 -25.81 -3.24
C THR A 144 6.27 -24.42 -3.88
N LEU A 145 7.35 -23.62 -3.75
CA LEU A 145 7.43 -22.29 -4.38
C LEU A 145 7.44 -22.39 -5.91
N LEU A 146 8.16 -23.36 -6.46
CA LEU A 146 8.36 -23.51 -7.91
C LEU A 146 7.18 -24.17 -8.62
N THR A 147 6.37 -24.94 -7.90
CA THR A 147 5.25 -25.70 -8.48
C THR A 147 3.88 -25.04 -8.27
N ARG A 148 3.76 -24.05 -7.37
CA ARG A 148 2.51 -23.31 -7.18
C ARG A 148 2.19 -22.40 -8.37
N LYS A 149 0.91 -22.00 -8.45
CA LYS A 149 0.45 -21.05 -9.45
C LYS A 149 1.08 -19.67 -9.21
N ILE A 150 1.41 -18.98 -10.30
CA ILE A 150 1.85 -17.58 -10.25
C ILE A 150 0.65 -16.70 -9.91
N THR A 151 0.81 -15.84 -8.91
CA THR A 151 -0.22 -14.91 -8.44
C THR A 151 -0.27 -13.64 -9.29
N LYS A 152 -1.39 -12.93 -9.23
CA LYS A 152 -1.50 -11.58 -9.83
C LYS A 152 -0.50 -10.63 -9.19
N SER A 153 -0.36 -10.66 -7.87
CA SER A 153 0.61 -9.84 -7.13
C SER A 153 2.06 -10.04 -7.61
N GLU A 154 2.46 -11.27 -7.95
CA GLU A 154 3.78 -11.55 -8.52
C GLU A 154 3.96 -10.98 -9.92
N LEU A 155 2.96 -11.17 -10.77
CA LEU A 155 2.98 -10.58 -12.11
C LEU A 155 3.05 -9.05 -12.00
N TYR A 156 2.27 -8.45 -11.11
CA TYR A 156 2.30 -7.00 -10.87
C TYR A 156 3.63 -6.52 -10.30
N TYR A 157 4.26 -7.28 -9.40
CA TYR A 157 5.60 -6.96 -8.92
C TYR A 157 6.62 -6.94 -10.08
N LEU A 158 6.56 -7.93 -10.98
CA LEU A 158 7.40 -7.93 -12.17
C LEU A 158 7.05 -6.75 -13.08
N LEU A 159 5.78 -6.52 -13.39
CA LEU A 159 5.36 -5.38 -14.22
C LEU A 159 5.84 -4.03 -13.66
N GLU A 160 5.85 -3.85 -12.34
CA GLU A 160 6.40 -2.66 -11.69
C GLU A 160 7.92 -2.54 -11.93
N ARG A 161 8.66 -3.65 -11.95
CA ARG A 161 10.09 -3.66 -12.26
C ARG A 161 10.35 -3.41 -13.74
N PHE A 162 9.51 -3.91 -14.63
CA PHE A 162 9.63 -3.68 -16.08
C PHE A 162 8.82 -2.45 -16.54
N ALA A 163 8.40 -1.58 -15.62
CA ALA A 163 7.46 -0.50 -15.90
C ALA A 163 7.96 0.41 -17.04
N THR A 164 7.44 0.19 -18.24
CA THR A 164 7.59 1.10 -19.38
C THR A 164 6.37 2.01 -19.44
N PHE A 165 6.55 3.18 -20.02
CA PHE A 165 5.45 4.12 -20.24
C PHE A 165 5.67 4.87 -21.54
N THR A 166 4.63 4.95 -22.35
CA THR A 166 4.66 5.63 -23.64
C THR A 166 3.52 6.64 -23.72
N VAL A 167 3.86 7.84 -24.16
CA VAL A 167 2.94 8.93 -24.47
C VAL A 167 2.99 9.13 -25.98
N TRP A 168 1.93 8.75 -26.69
CA TRP A 168 1.78 8.98 -28.13
C TRP A 168 1.15 10.34 -28.38
N ASN A 169 1.54 11.01 -29.46
CA ASN A 169 0.78 12.14 -30.00
C ASN A 169 -0.36 11.57 -30.86
N SER A 170 -1.60 11.67 -30.39
CA SER A 170 -2.75 11.08 -31.08
C SER A 170 -3.08 11.80 -32.39
N ASP A 171 -2.66 13.06 -32.52
CA ASP A 171 -2.86 13.86 -33.73
C ASP A 171 -1.83 13.55 -34.84
N ASP A 172 -0.75 12.82 -34.55
CA ASP A 172 0.36 12.58 -35.48
C ASP A 172 0.52 11.10 -35.86
N LEU A 173 -0.04 10.75 -37.02
CA LEU A 173 -0.07 9.38 -37.55
C LEU A 173 1.20 8.98 -38.33
N ARG A 174 2.27 9.78 -38.29
CA ARG A 174 3.54 9.42 -38.93
C ARG A 174 4.16 8.22 -38.22
N LEU A 175 5.02 7.48 -38.93
CA LEU A 175 5.83 6.45 -38.30
C LEU A 175 6.87 7.09 -37.37
N ALA A 176 7.10 6.46 -36.22
CA ALA A 176 8.18 6.81 -35.32
C ALA A 176 9.54 6.74 -36.04
N ILE A 177 10.39 7.72 -35.77
CA ILE A 177 11.77 7.77 -36.27
C ILE A 177 12.73 7.10 -35.27
N ASP A 178 14.04 7.22 -35.47
CA ASP A 178 15.01 6.77 -34.47
C ASP A 178 14.89 7.61 -33.18
N GLY A 179 14.72 6.92 -32.06
CA GLY A 179 14.53 7.56 -30.75
C GLY A 179 15.79 8.29 -30.27
N LYS A 180 15.64 9.56 -29.91
CA LYS A 180 16.70 10.36 -29.29
C LYS A 180 16.51 10.38 -27.77
N MET A 181 17.54 10.00 -27.01
CA MET A 181 17.50 10.15 -25.56
C MET A 181 17.41 11.64 -25.18
N ILE A 182 16.48 11.96 -24.27
CA ILE A 182 16.28 13.31 -23.75
C ILE A 182 16.25 13.28 -22.21
N GLU A 183 16.55 14.44 -21.61
CA GLU A 183 16.36 14.68 -20.18
C GLU A 183 15.17 15.62 -19.99
N LEU A 184 14.27 15.26 -19.08
CA LEU A 184 13.12 16.09 -18.72
C LEU A 184 13.27 16.56 -17.28
N ASP A 185 13.00 17.85 -17.06
CA ASP A 185 12.99 18.39 -15.70
C ASP A 185 11.94 17.68 -14.86
N GLY A 186 12.30 17.36 -13.63
CA GLY A 186 11.47 16.61 -12.72
C GLY A 186 11.31 15.11 -13.02
N ALA A 187 11.92 14.53 -14.07
CA ALA A 187 11.91 13.07 -14.26
C ALA A 187 12.87 12.35 -13.29
N SER A 188 12.61 11.08 -12.94
CA SER A 188 13.53 10.31 -12.08
C SER A 188 14.81 9.96 -12.84
N PRO A 189 16.00 10.09 -12.21
CA PRO A 189 17.26 9.71 -12.84
C PRO A 189 17.40 8.20 -13.05
N LEU A 190 16.50 7.38 -12.48
CA LEU A 190 16.46 5.92 -12.65
C LEU A 190 15.74 5.47 -13.93
N PHE A 191 15.13 6.41 -14.65
CA PHE A 191 14.51 6.21 -15.95
C PHE A 191 15.32 6.86 -17.07
N GLN A 192 15.20 6.30 -18.26
CA GLN A 192 15.65 6.91 -19.51
C GLN A 192 14.43 7.18 -20.39
N ILE A 193 14.43 8.33 -21.05
CA ILE A 193 13.33 8.80 -21.87
C ILE A 193 13.85 9.03 -23.28
N TYR A 194 13.14 8.49 -24.26
CA TYR A 194 13.44 8.65 -25.68
C TYR A 194 12.31 9.41 -26.36
N ASP A 195 12.69 10.34 -27.22
CA ASP A 195 11.82 11.12 -28.09
C ASP A 195 11.87 10.55 -29.50
N PHE A 196 10.72 10.10 -29.98
CA PHE A 196 10.51 9.53 -31.31
C PHE A 196 9.77 10.50 -32.24
N GLU A 197 9.70 11.79 -31.89
CA GLU A 197 8.86 12.85 -32.46
C GLU A 197 7.35 12.66 -32.32
N VAL A 198 6.85 11.45 -32.59
CA VAL A 198 5.42 11.09 -32.47
C VAL A 198 5.10 10.43 -31.13
N ALA A 199 6.12 10.11 -30.34
CA ALA A 199 5.95 9.50 -29.02
C ALA A 199 7.12 9.82 -28.09
N LEU A 200 6.83 9.86 -26.80
CA LEU A 200 7.81 9.80 -25.73
C LEU A 200 7.75 8.41 -25.09
N VAL A 201 8.88 7.72 -24.97
CA VAL A 201 8.97 6.39 -24.36
C VAL A 201 9.92 6.42 -23.18
N ALA A 202 9.44 6.05 -22.00
CA ALA A 202 10.24 5.83 -20.81
C ALA A 202 10.43 4.34 -20.55
N SER A 203 11.64 3.99 -20.13
CA SER A 203 12.00 2.69 -19.60
C SER A 203 12.95 2.82 -18.42
N PRO A 204 13.01 1.84 -17.51
CA PRO A 204 14.00 1.83 -16.45
C PRO A 204 15.41 1.69 -17.04
N LYS A 205 16.41 2.38 -16.47
CA LYS A 205 17.82 2.23 -16.89
C LYS A 205 18.38 0.86 -16.53
N ASP A 206 17.96 0.32 -15.39
CA ASP A 206 18.35 -0.99 -14.89
C ASP A 206 17.11 -1.72 -14.37
N LEU A 207 16.71 -2.78 -15.07
CA LEU A 207 15.53 -3.56 -14.74
C LEU A 207 15.63 -4.22 -13.34
N TYR A 208 16.84 -4.51 -12.88
CA TYR A 208 17.11 -5.22 -11.63
C TYR A 208 17.46 -4.29 -10.45
N ALA A 209 17.51 -2.99 -10.68
CA ALA A 209 17.78 -2.00 -9.64
C ALA A 209 16.79 -2.14 -8.46
N THR A 210 17.32 -2.33 -7.26
CA THR A 210 16.53 -2.49 -6.02
C THR A 210 16.14 -1.17 -5.37
N ASN A 211 16.74 -0.07 -5.80
CA ASN A 211 16.48 1.29 -5.30
C ASN A 211 15.40 2.04 -6.10
N ARG A 212 14.90 1.50 -7.23
CA ARG A 212 13.77 2.09 -7.97
C ARG A 212 12.47 1.81 -7.22
N THR A 213 11.67 2.85 -7.06
CA THR A 213 10.38 2.80 -6.37
C THR A 213 9.24 3.20 -7.31
N LEU A 214 8.00 2.96 -6.87
CA LEU A 214 6.83 3.49 -7.55
C LEU A 214 6.85 5.03 -7.68
N ALA A 215 7.46 5.74 -6.73
CA ALA A 215 7.57 7.20 -6.79
C ALA A 215 8.38 7.65 -8.01
N ASP A 216 9.43 6.91 -8.37
CA ASP A 216 10.24 7.17 -9.57
C ASP A 216 9.41 7.02 -10.85
N CYS A 217 8.55 5.99 -10.91
CA CYS A 217 7.64 5.76 -12.03
C CYS A 217 6.65 6.93 -12.16
N VAL A 218 5.98 7.29 -11.06
CA VAL A 218 5.00 8.38 -11.02
C VAL A 218 5.64 9.72 -11.40
N GLN A 219 6.82 10.02 -10.84
CA GLN A 219 7.58 11.23 -11.13
C GLN A 219 7.91 11.32 -12.62
N THR A 220 8.42 10.24 -13.22
CA THR A 220 8.78 10.18 -14.63
C THR A 220 7.57 10.38 -15.54
N ALA A 221 6.45 9.71 -15.25
CA ALA A 221 5.22 9.84 -16.01
C ALA A 221 4.69 11.29 -16.02
N ARG A 222 4.74 11.97 -14.88
CA ARG A 222 4.32 13.38 -14.75
C ARG A 222 5.20 14.30 -15.59
N ALA A 223 6.52 14.13 -15.54
CA ALA A 223 7.45 14.93 -16.35
C ALA A 223 7.20 14.74 -17.86
N MET A 224 6.94 13.51 -18.31
CA MET A 224 6.60 13.23 -19.71
C MET A 224 5.29 13.91 -20.15
N ILE A 225 4.26 13.93 -19.29
CA ILE A 225 3.01 14.62 -19.59
C ILE A 225 3.17 16.14 -19.63
N GLN A 226 3.98 16.70 -18.73
CA GLN A 226 4.31 18.13 -18.80
C GLN A 226 4.99 18.49 -20.12
N GLU A 227 5.90 17.64 -20.59
CA GLU A 227 6.55 17.82 -21.89
C GLU A 227 5.55 17.70 -23.06
N ALA A 228 4.68 16.69 -23.05
CA ALA A 228 3.64 16.54 -24.08
C ALA A 228 2.67 17.73 -24.09
N HIS A 229 2.29 18.25 -22.91
CA HIS A 229 1.43 19.44 -22.78
C HIS A 229 2.12 20.69 -23.32
N ARG A 230 3.42 20.87 -23.02
CA ARG A 230 4.23 21.96 -23.58
C ARG A 230 4.30 21.91 -25.12
N ARG A 231 4.30 20.70 -25.70
CA ARG A 231 4.26 20.47 -27.15
C ARG A 231 2.85 20.59 -27.75
N LYS A 232 1.83 20.77 -26.92
CA LYS A 232 0.41 20.85 -27.29
C LYS A 232 -0.11 19.58 -27.98
N TRP A 233 0.26 18.42 -27.44
CA TRP A 233 -0.21 17.12 -27.94
C TRP A 233 -1.50 16.69 -27.27
N ASN A 234 -2.47 16.24 -28.06
CA ASN A 234 -3.45 15.26 -27.59
C ASN A 234 -2.76 13.90 -27.55
N VAL A 235 -3.13 13.05 -26.59
CA VAL A 235 -2.31 11.87 -26.30
C VAL A 235 -3.09 10.57 -26.13
N GLU A 236 -2.41 9.48 -26.48
CA GLU A 236 -2.75 8.13 -26.05
C GLU A 236 -1.66 7.61 -25.10
N LEU A 237 -2.07 6.97 -24.01
CA LEU A 237 -1.17 6.49 -22.97
C LEU A 237 -1.09 4.97 -22.98
N THR A 238 0.11 4.42 -22.96
CA THR A 238 0.32 2.96 -22.85
C THR A 238 1.44 2.62 -21.88
N GLY A 239 1.40 1.43 -21.30
CA GLY A 239 2.40 0.95 -20.36
C GLY A 239 1.84 0.67 -18.97
N TYR A 240 2.66 0.89 -17.95
CA TYR A 240 2.31 0.57 -16.56
C TYR A 240 1.14 1.43 -16.06
N ASP A 241 0.11 0.78 -15.52
CA ASP A 241 -1.17 1.38 -15.14
C ASP A 241 -1.02 2.54 -14.15
N LYS A 242 -0.12 2.40 -13.16
CA LYS A 242 0.14 3.47 -12.19
C LYS A 242 0.80 4.70 -12.83
N MET A 243 1.58 4.52 -13.89
CA MET A 243 2.14 5.63 -14.68
C MET A 243 1.08 6.30 -15.54
N ILE A 244 0.21 5.52 -16.19
CA ILE A 244 -0.95 6.03 -16.95
C ILE A 244 -1.85 6.88 -16.05
N ARG A 245 -2.17 6.37 -14.86
CA ARG A 245 -2.98 7.08 -13.85
C ARG A 245 -2.33 8.40 -13.42
N ALA A 246 -1.04 8.36 -13.08
CA ALA A 246 -0.29 9.56 -12.70
C ALA A 246 -0.26 10.61 -13.82
N ALA A 247 -0.10 10.15 -15.06
CA ALA A 247 -0.13 10.97 -16.25
C ALA A 247 -1.50 11.63 -16.46
N GLY A 248 -2.60 10.87 -16.34
CA GLY A 248 -3.96 11.41 -16.47
C GLY A 248 -4.28 12.48 -15.42
N ILE A 249 -3.91 12.25 -14.16
CA ILE A 249 -4.08 13.24 -13.08
C ILE A 249 -3.28 14.52 -13.38
N GLU A 250 -2.04 14.37 -13.86
CA GLU A 250 -1.17 15.50 -14.18
C GLU A 250 -1.70 16.30 -15.38
N ALA A 251 -2.19 15.65 -16.43
CA ALA A 251 -2.81 16.31 -17.57
C ALA A 251 -4.04 17.14 -17.14
N ALA A 252 -4.93 16.56 -16.32
CA ALA A 252 -6.07 17.30 -15.79
C ALA A 252 -5.66 18.45 -14.88
N ARG A 253 -4.56 18.31 -14.13
CA ARG A 253 -3.97 19.40 -13.35
C ARG A 253 -3.47 20.53 -14.26
N LEU A 254 -2.76 20.21 -15.34
CA LEU A 254 -2.25 21.19 -16.31
C LEU A 254 -3.40 21.91 -17.01
N ASN A 255 -4.41 21.18 -17.49
CA ASN A 255 -5.61 21.76 -18.14
C ASN A 255 -6.37 22.74 -17.22
N LYS A 256 -6.33 22.54 -15.90
CA LYS A 256 -6.94 23.48 -14.94
C LYS A 256 -6.10 24.74 -14.71
N LEU A 257 -4.78 24.66 -14.89
CA LEU A 257 -3.85 25.75 -14.58
C LEU A 257 -3.45 26.57 -15.81
N MET A 258 -3.50 25.96 -16.99
CA MET A 258 -3.04 26.54 -18.26
C MET A 258 -4.27 26.77 -19.15
N ALA A 259 -4.55 28.02 -19.47
CA ALA A 259 -5.74 28.40 -20.25
C ALA A 259 -5.52 28.36 -21.77
N ASP A 260 -4.27 28.22 -22.23
CA ASP A 260 -3.88 28.33 -23.64
C ASP A 260 -4.01 27.03 -24.42
N TYR A 261 -4.09 25.90 -23.72
CA TYR A 261 -4.22 24.58 -24.33
C TYR A 261 -4.83 23.57 -23.34
N THR A 262 -5.83 22.83 -23.81
CA THR A 262 -6.43 21.70 -23.12
C THR A 262 -5.98 20.43 -23.82
N MET A 263 -5.19 19.60 -23.15
CA MET A 263 -4.81 18.27 -23.60
C MET A 263 -5.99 17.31 -23.46
N GLU A 264 -6.31 16.58 -24.53
CA GLU A 264 -7.20 15.42 -24.48
C GLU A 264 -6.38 14.12 -24.35
N ILE A 265 -6.92 13.15 -23.60
CA ILE A 265 -6.35 11.81 -23.50
C ILE A 265 -7.39 10.82 -24.01
N GLU A 266 -7.13 10.21 -25.17
CA GLU A 266 -8.18 9.47 -25.90
C GLU A 266 -8.55 8.14 -25.25
N ASN A 267 -7.60 7.52 -24.55
CA ASN A 267 -7.75 6.15 -24.05
C ASN A 267 -7.71 6.04 -22.52
N TYR A 268 -7.95 7.14 -21.80
CA TYR A 268 -7.96 7.14 -20.34
C TYR A 268 -8.98 8.13 -19.76
N GLU A 269 -9.81 7.63 -18.85
CA GLU A 269 -10.79 8.41 -18.12
C GLU A 269 -10.44 8.46 -16.62
N LEU A 270 -10.58 9.64 -16.02
CA LEU A 270 -10.37 9.82 -14.59
C LEU A 270 -11.52 9.20 -13.78
N THR A 271 -11.16 8.46 -12.74
CA THR A 271 -12.10 7.91 -11.77
C THR A 271 -12.41 8.92 -10.65
N GLY A 272 -13.43 8.64 -9.83
CA GLY A 272 -13.76 9.46 -8.66
C GLY A 272 -12.57 9.66 -7.70
N ALA A 273 -11.81 8.59 -7.44
CA ALA A 273 -10.62 8.64 -6.60
C ALA A 273 -9.51 9.53 -7.20
N ASP A 274 -9.43 9.64 -8.52
CA ASP A 274 -8.45 10.50 -9.19
C ASP A 274 -8.78 11.98 -9.00
N PHE A 275 -10.08 12.32 -9.00
CA PHE A 275 -10.51 13.68 -8.70
C PHE A 275 -10.20 14.11 -7.26
N GLU A 276 -10.25 13.20 -6.30
CA GLU A 276 -9.85 13.48 -4.92
C GLU A 276 -8.35 13.84 -4.84
N ILE A 277 -7.49 13.03 -5.46
CA ILE A 277 -6.04 13.27 -5.53
C ILE A 277 -5.74 14.59 -6.26
N LEU A 278 -6.43 14.84 -7.38
CA LEU A 278 -6.30 16.09 -8.13
C LEU A 278 -6.65 17.30 -7.27
N ASN A 279 -7.78 17.25 -6.54
CA ASN A 279 -8.22 18.34 -5.69
C ASN A 279 -7.26 18.59 -4.52
N TYR A 280 -6.67 17.53 -3.94
CA TYR A 280 -5.61 17.66 -2.94
C TYR A 280 -4.39 18.40 -3.53
N THR A 281 -3.94 17.98 -4.71
CA THR A 281 -2.76 18.54 -5.40
C THR A 281 -2.94 20.01 -5.79
N LEU A 282 -4.18 20.44 -6.08
CA LEU A 282 -4.49 21.84 -6.38
C LEU A 282 -4.53 22.72 -5.13
N LYS A 283 -4.85 22.16 -3.96
CA LYS A 283 -4.92 22.89 -2.68
C LYS A 283 -3.57 23.03 -1.99
N SER A 284 -2.61 22.13 -2.26
CA SER A 284 -1.29 22.13 -1.63
C SER A 284 -0.32 23.15 -2.23
N LYS A 285 -0.82 24.26 -2.79
CA LYS A 285 -0.03 25.38 -3.35
C LYS A 285 -0.31 26.67 -2.57
#